data_AF-A0A3Q0L0S6-F1
#
_entry.id   AF-A0A3Q0L0S6-F1
#
_cell.length_a   1.000
_cell.length_b   1.000
_cell.length_c   1.000
_cell.angle_alpha   90.00
_cell.angle_beta   90.00
_cell.angle_gamma   90.00
#
_symmetry.space_group_name_H-M   'P 1'
#
loop_
_entity.id
_entity.type
_entity.pdbx_description
1 polymer ?
#
loop_
_entity_poly.entity_id
_entity_poly.type
_entity_poly.pdbx_seq_one_letter_code
_entity_poly.pdbx_strand_id
1 'polypeptide(L)'
;MKKTLTTLALVLASSSVWAEQQCLDSLTPTASNARFSYSELGTVTDKQTGLTWMRCAVGQQWNQDQDRCEGEAQLENWQSALQTAQAVDDENANHALFNFAGKRGWRMANIKELVSLTEAACHSPSLNARAWGSAYAVELGNLAAYIWSNTPSTQGASALSFDSANGEVYHHAQTQGLSVLLVTEQ
;
A
#
# COMPACT_ATOMS: atom_id res chain seq x y z
N MET A 1 -33.81 54.88 -16.47
CA MET A 1 -32.52 54.37 -16.98
C MET A 1 -31.97 53.38 -15.97
N LYS A 2 -32.05 52.07 -16.25
CA LYS A 2 -31.68 50.97 -15.33
C LYS A 2 -30.17 50.73 -15.40
N LYS A 3 -29.47 50.84 -14.27
CA LYS A 3 -28.05 50.48 -14.14
C LYS A 3 -27.97 49.02 -13.71
N THR A 4 -27.52 48.14 -14.59
CA THR A 4 -27.24 46.73 -14.26
C THR A 4 -25.82 46.63 -13.72
N LEU A 5 -25.68 46.18 -12.47
CA LEU A 5 -24.40 45.77 -11.88
C LEU A 5 -24.12 44.32 -12.26
N THR A 6 -23.01 44.08 -12.94
CA THR A 6 -22.52 42.75 -13.31
C THR A 6 -21.54 42.28 -12.23
N THR A 7 -21.93 41.28 -11.44
CA THR A 7 -21.07 40.65 -10.42
C THR A 7 -20.22 39.57 -11.09
N LEU A 8 -18.88 39.73 -11.02
CA LEU A 8 -17.92 38.76 -11.53
C LEU A 8 -17.67 37.69 -10.46
N ALA A 9 -18.18 36.47 -10.68
CA ALA A 9 -17.94 35.32 -9.80
C ALA A 9 -16.57 34.69 -10.10
N LEU A 10 -15.64 34.76 -9.15
CA LEU A 10 -14.32 34.15 -9.22
C LEU A 10 -14.44 32.67 -8.80
N VAL A 11 -14.37 31.75 -9.76
CA VAL A 11 -14.38 30.30 -9.50
C VAL A 11 -12.99 29.88 -9.03
N LEU A 12 -12.83 29.60 -7.74
CA LEU A 12 -11.65 28.93 -7.19
C LEU A 12 -11.69 27.46 -7.63
N ALA A 13 -11.02 27.14 -8.74
CA ALA A 13 -10.74 25.76 -9.11
C ALA A 13 -9.71 25.19 -8.14
N SER A 14 -10.17 24.46 -7.12
CA SER A 14 -9.32 23.65 -6.26
C SER A 14 -8.82 22.46 -7.08
N SER A 15 -7.69 22.63 -7.76
CA SER A 15 -6.95 21.51 -8.34
C SER A 15 -6.37 20.70 -7.19
N SER A 16 -6.97 19.56 -6.89
CA SER A 16 -6.33 18.53 -6.07
C SER A 16 -5.05 18.10 -6.79
N VAL A 17 -3.91 18.52 -6.25
CA VAL A 17 -2.60 18.10 -6.72
C VAL A 17 -2.39 16.68 -6.19
N TRP A 18 -2.62 15.69 -7.03
CA TRP A 18 -2.15 14.34 -6.75
C TRP A 18 -0.63 14.40 -6.89
N ALA A 19 0.10 14.10 -5.81
CA ALA A 19 1.54 13.98 -5.89
C ALA A 19 1.86 12.81 -6.82
N GLU A 20 2.35 13.12 -8.03
CA GLU A 20 2.78 12.13 -8.99
C GLU A 20 4.09 11.49 -8.51
N GLN A 21 4.20 10.17 -8.68
CA GLN A 21 5.40 9.43 -8.33
C GLN A 21 6.60 9.98 -9.12
N GLN A 22 7.66 10.37 -8.42
CA GLN A 22 8.83 10.98 -9.07
C GLN A 22 9.75 9.92 -9.65
N CYS A 23 9.88 9.90 -10.98
CA CYS A 23 10.59 8.88 -11.73
C CYS A 23 11.62 9.46 -12.71
N LEU A 24 12.67 8.69 -13.01
CA LEU A 24 13.74 9.04 -13.94
C LEU A 24 13.54 8.30 -15.28
N ASP A 25 13.27 9.05 -16.34
CA ASP A 25 13.05 8.50 -17.69
C ASP A 25 14.26 7.77 -18.27
N SER A 26 15.46 8.01 -17.74
CA SER A 26 16.70 7.38 -18.18
C SER A 26 16.91 5.98 -17.61
N LEU A 27 16.09 5.54 -16.65
CA LEU A 27 16.17 4.23 -16.03
C LEU A 27 15.08 3.31 -16.57
N THR A 28 15.41 2.04 -16.72
CA THR A 28 14.42 1.01 -17.09
C THR A 28 13.51 0.73 -15.89
N PRO A 29 12.18 0.88 -16.03
CA PRO A 29 11.25 0.59 -14.95
C PRO A 29 11.25 -0.88 -14.53
N THR A 30 11.23 -1.17 -13.24
CA THR A 30 11.21 -2.53 -12.66
C THR A 30 9.83 -2.95 -12.13
N ALA A 31 8.96 -2.00 -11.82
CA ALA A 31 7.61 -2.21 -11.29
C ALA A 31 6.62 -1.17 -11.87
N SER A 32 6.68 -0.95 -13.18
CA SER A 32 5.79 0.02 -13.85
C SER A 32 4.32 -0.38 -13.78
N ASN A 33 3.43 0.56 -14.07
CA ASN A 33 1.99 0.31 -14.13
C ASN A 33 1.62 -0.88 -15.03
N ALA A 34 2.40 -1.11 -16.10
CA ALA A 34 2.16 -2.19 -17.05
C ALA A 34 2.52 -3.57 -16.49
N ARG A 35 3.25 -3.69 -15.39
CA ARG A 35 3.52 -4.97 -14.70
C ARG A 35 2.28 -5.51 -14.00
N PHE A 36 1.37 -4.64 -13.60
CA PHE A 36 0.25 -4.97 -12.73
C PHE A 36 -1.07 -5.10 -13.49
N SER A 37 -1.91 -6.04 -13.04
CA SER A 37 -3.31 -6.18 -13.46
C SER A 37 -4.21 -5.72 -12.32
N TYR A 38 -5.06 -4.72 -12.57
CA TYR A 38 -5.85 -4.05 -11.55
C TYR A 38 -7.26 -4.62 -11.50
N SER A 39 -7.78 -4.85 -10.29
CA SER A 39 -9.16 -5.24 -10.05
C SER A 39 -9.94 -4.08 -9.43
N GLU A 40 -11.19 -3.91 -9.84
CA GLU A 40 -12.14 -2.98 -9.22
C GLU A 40 -12.43 -3.32 -7.75
N LEU A 41 -12.22 -4.58 -7.37
CA LEU A 41 -12.42 -5.09 -6.00
C LEU A 41 -11.25 -4.79 -5.05
N GLY A 42 -10.31 -3.91 -5.42
CA GLY A 42 -9.23 -3.48 -4.54
C GLY A 42 -8.05 -4.44 -4.44
N THR A 43 -7.81 -5.24 -5.48
CA THR A 43 -6.62 -6.09 -5.60
C THR A 43 -5.78 -5.73 -6.82
N VAL A 44 -4.52 -6.10 -6.77
CA VAL A 44 -3.59 -5.98 -7.90
C VAL A 44 -2.81 -7.29 -8.06
N THR A 45 -2.79 -7.84 -9.27
CA THR A 45 -2.00 -9.04 -9.59
C THR A 45 -0.72 -8.63 -10.28
N ASP A 46 0.40 -9.04 -9.72
CA ASP A 46 1.72 -8.86 -10.30
C ASP A 46 1.98 -9.93 -11.36
N LYS A 47 2.05 -9.53 -12.64
CA LYS A 47 2.24 -10.46 -13.76
C LYS A 47 3.63 -11.09 -13.78
N GLN A 48 4.60 -10.55 -13.05
CA GLN A 48 5.95 -11.09 -12.99
C GLN A 48 6.06 -12.24 -11.99
N THR A 49 5.45 -12.10 -10.81
CA THR A 49 5.52 -13.10 -9.74
C THR A 49 4.32 -14.03 -9.70
N GLY A 50 3.19 -13.64 -10.31
CA GLY A 50 1.91 -14.34 -10.21
C GLY A 50 1.17 -14.06 -8.90
N LEU A 51 1.74 -13.26 -8.00
CA LEU A 51 1.14 -12.94 -6.70
C LEU A 51 0.04 -11.89 -6.86
N THR A 52 -1.05 -12.08 -6.11
CA THR A 52 -2.12 -11.08 -5.97
C THR A 52 -2.01 -10.39 -4.63
N TRP A 53 -2.09 -9.08 -4.63
CA TRP A 53 -1.94 -8.21 -3.48
C TRP A 53 -3.24 -7.46 -3.20
N MET A 54 -3.53 -7.21 -1.92
CA MET A 54 -4.48 -6.16 -1.58
C MET A 54 -3.86 -4.80 -1.91
N ARG A 55 -4.66 -3.85 -2.42
CA ARG A 55 -4.15 -2.50 -2.71
C ARG A 55 -3.99 -1.67 -1.44
N CYS A 56 -4.86 -1.88 -0.46
CA CYS A 56 -4.84 -1.15 0.80
C CYS A 56 -4.08 -1.89 1.90
N ALA A 57 -3.49 -1.12 2.82
CA ALA A 57 -2.97 -1.69 4.05
C ALA A 57 -4.12 -2.22 4.91
N VAL A 58 -3.83 -3.19 5.79
CA VAL A 58 -4.79 -3.63 6.81
C VAL A 58 -5.27 -2.41 7.62
N GLY A 59 -6.58 -2.32 7.86
CA GLY A 59 -7.25 -1.19 8.52
C GLY A 59 -7.87 -0.16 7.56
N GLN A 60 -7.40 -0.11 6.31
CA GLN A 60 -7.95 0.77 5.27
C GLN A 60 -8.99 0.05 4.41
N GLN A 61 -9.77 0.82 3.66
CA GLN A 61 -10.80 0.33 2.74
C GLN A 61 -10.57 0.86 1.33
N TRP A 62 -10.76 -0.02 0.35
CA TRP A 62 -10.66 0.36 -1.07
C TRP A 62 -11.89 1.15 -1.50
N ASN A 63 -11.70 2.38 -1.98
CA ASN A 63 -12.75 3.19 -2.61
C ASN A 63 -12.56 3.14 -4.13
N GLN A 64 -13.39 2.36 -4.81
CA GLN A 64 -13.35 2.19 -6.26
C GLN A 64 -13.64 3.50 -7.00
N ASP A 65 -14.60 4.30 -6.52
CA ASP A 65 -15.03 5.53 -7.21
C ASP A 65 -13.92 6.59 -7.25
N GLN A 66 -13.04 6.57 -6.25
CA GLN A 66 -11.93 7.51 -6.11
C GLN A 66 -10.56 6.91 -6.44
N ASP A 67 -10.51 5.64 -6.83
CA ASP A 67 -9.29 4.85 -7.08
C ASP A 67 -8.23 5.04 -5.98
N ARG A 68 -8.65 4.99 -4.71
CA ARG A 68 -7.76 5.18 -3.56
C ARG A 68 -8.18 4.39 -2.32
N CYS A 69 -7.25 4.27 -1.38
CA CYS A 69 -7.55 3.73 -0.05
C CYS A 69 -8.01 4.84 0.89
N GLU A 70 -9.11 4.59 1.60
CA GLU A 70 -9.67 5.48 2.60
C GLU A 70 -9.52 4.90 4.01
N GLY A 71 -9.53 5.79 5.01
CA GLY A 71 -9.25 5.44 6.40
C GLY A 71 -7.75 5.39 6.70
N GLU A 72 -7.44 5.01 7.94
CA GLU A 72 -6.08 4.92 8.44
C GLU A 72 -5.59 3.47 8.44
N ALA A 73 -4.30 3.27 8.18
CA ALA A 73 -3.68 1.95 8.32
C ALA A 73 -3.66 1.56 9.81
N GLN A 74 -4.03 0.31 10.10
CA GLN A 74 -3.88 -0.27 11.42
C GLN A 74 -2.40 -0.58 11.64
N LEU A 75 -1.80 0.13 12.60
CA LEU A 75 -0.39 -0.08 12.97
C LEU A 75 -0.29 -1.18 14.01
N GLU A 76 0.41 -2.24 13.66
CA GLU A 76 0.50 -3.46 14.48
C GLU A 76 1.95 -3.74 14.85
N ASN A 77 2.16 -4.23 16.08
CA ASN A 77 3.43 -4.86 16.41
C ASN A 77 3.58 -6.17 15.62
N TRP A 78 4.80 -6.68 15.51
CA TRP A 78 5.10 -7.80 14.60
C TRP A 78 4.30 -9.07 14.94
N GLN A 79 4.10 -9.35 16.24
CA GLN A 79 3.32 -10.51 16.68
C GLN A 79 1.82 -10.36 16.36
N SER A 80 1.27 -9.16 16.54
CA SER A 80 -0.11 -8.84 16.17
C SER A 80 -0.30 -8.93 14.66
N ALA A 81 0.64 -8.42 13.85
CA ALA A 81 0.61 -8.52 12.40
C ALA A 81 0.53 -9.97 11.89
N LEU A 82 1.31 -10.87 12.49
CA LEU A 82 1.26 -12.30 12.19
C LEU A 82 -0.11 -12.91 12.55
N GLN A 83 -0.67 -12.54 13.71
CA GLN A 83 -1.98 -13.02 14.15
C GLN A 83 -3.11 -12.47 13.27
N THR A 84 -3.05 -11.21 12.88
CA THR A 84 -4.02 -10.59 11.97
C THR A 84 -4.00 -11.28 10.61
N ALA A 85 -2.82 -11.53 10.04
CA ALA A 85 -2.73 -12.29 8.80
C ALA A 85 -3.31 -13.72 8.91
N GLN A 86 -3.07 -14.41 10.04
CA GLN A 86 -3.67 -15.73 10.29
C GLN A 86 -5.19 -15.65 10.40
N ALA A 87 -5.73 -14.65 11.11
CA ALA A 87 -7.16 -14.46 11.27
C ALA A 87 -7.87 -14.10 9.96
N VAL A 88 -7.19 -13.40 9.04
CA VAL A 88 -7.74 -13.10 7.70
C VAL A 88 -7.95 -14.37 6.87
N ASP A 89 -7.12 -15.39 7.04
CA ASP A 89 -7.23 -16.67 6.31
C ASP A 89 -8.10 -17.71 7.02
N ASP A 90 -8.29 -17.59 8.34
CA ASP A 90 -9.09 -18.53 9.13
C ASP A 90 -10.60 -18.26 9.00
N GLU A 91 -11.31 -19.20 8.41
CA GLU A 91 -12.77 -19.16 8.25
C GLU A 91 -13.54 -19.06 9.57
N ASN A 92 -12.94 -19.52 10.68
CA ASN A 92 -13.56 -19.49 12.01
C ASN A 92 -13.32 -18.18 12.75
N ALA A 93 -12.36 -17.36 12.30
CA ALA A 93 -12.01 -16.09 12.95
C ALA A 93 -12.99 -14.96 12.62
N ASN A 94 -13.87 -15.14 11.61
CA ASN A 94 -14.85 -14.14 11.16
C ASN A 94 -14.23 -12.75 10.90
N HIS A 95 -13.02 -12.73 10.33
CA HIS A 95 -12.32 -11.48 10.04
C HIS A 95 -12.93 -10.79 8.82
N ALA A 96 -13.03 -9.45 8.83
CA ALA A 96 -13.70 -8.68 7.78
C ALA A 96 -13.06 -8.84 6.38
N LEU A 97 -11.77 -9.17 6.34
CA LEU A 97 -11.02 -9.41 5.11
C LEU A 97 -11.04 -10.89 4.66
N PHE A 98 -11.73 -11.79 5.40
CA PHE A 98 -11.86 -13.17 4.97
C PHE A 98 -12.58 -13.24 3.62
N ASN A 99 -11.99 -13.98 2.67
CA ASN A 99 -12.47 -14.07 1.29
C ASN A 99 -12.55 -12.72 0.53
N PHE A 100 -11.72 -11.74 0.91
CA PHE A 100 -11.66 -10.43 0.25
C PHE A 100 -11.45 -10.58 -1.26
N ALA A 101 -12.23 -9.81 -2.05
CA ALA A 101 -12.25 -9.88 -3.52
C ALA A 101 -12.49 -11.28 -4.09
N GLY A 102 -13.14 -12.18 -3.34
CA GLY A 102 -13.39 -13.57 -3.74
C GLY A 102 -12.14 -14.45 -3.73
N LYS A 103 -11.05 -14.01 -3.06
CA LYS A 103 -9.79 -14.74 -2.93
C LYS A 103 -9.54 -15.14 -1.49
N ARG A 104 -8.92 -16.31 -1.29
CA ARG A 104 -8.48 -16.85 0.01
C ARG A 104 -6.97 -17.01 0.04
N GLY A 105 -6.41 -17.55 1.12
CA GLY A 105 -4.96 -17.75 1.25
C GLY A 105 -4.22 -16.45 1.52
N TRP A 106 -4.90 -15.45 2.09
CA TRP A 106 -4.29 -14.15 2.39
C TRP A 106 -3.29 -14.33 3.52
N ARG A 107 -2.05 -13.96 3.26
CA ARG A 107 -0.96 -14.05 4.23
C ARG A 107 -0.14 -12.79 4.25
N MET A 108 0.61 -12.65 5.32
CA MET A 108 1.68 -11.66 5.41
C MET A 108 2.78 -12.00 4.40
N ALA A 109 3.22 -11.00 3.64
CA ALA A 109 4.30 -11.16 2.68
C ALA A 109 5.65 -11.37 3.37
N ASN A 110 6.56 -12.08 2.70
CA ASN A 110 7.96 -12.14 3.11
C ASN A 110 8.75 -10.95 2.54
N ILE A 111 9.94 -10.70 3.08
CA ILE A 111 10.71 -9.50 2.72
C ILE A 111 11.12 -9.48 1.25
N LYS A 112 11.35 -10.64 0.62
CA LYS A 112 11.73 -10.71 -0.80
C LYS A 112 10.56 -10.38 -1.72
N GLU A 113 9.36 -10.80 -1.34
CA GLU A 113 8.13 -10.44 -2.05
C GLU A 113 7.91 -8.93 -1.99
N LEU A 114 8.04 -8.30 -0.81
CA LEU A 114 7.92 -6.85 -0.66
C LEU A 114 8.99 -6.08 -1.45
N VAL A 115 10.26 -6.48 -1.36
CA VAL A 115 11.36 -5.86 -2.12
C VAL A 115 11.16 -6.00 -3.63
N SER A 116 10.47 -7.05 -4.09
CA SER A 116 10.16 -7.20 -5.52
C SER A 116 9.22 -6.12 -6.06
N LEU A 117 8.54 -5.37 -5.19
CA LEU A 117 7.59 -4.31 -5.55
C LEU A 117 8.27 -2.95 -5.80
N THR A 118 9.56 -2.83 -5.50
CA THR A 118 10.33 -1.59 -5.72
C THR A 118 10.41 -1.24 -7.21
N GLU A 119 9.99 -0.03 -7.54
CA GLU A 119 10.24 0.62 -8.82
C GLU A 119 11.57 1.38 -8.75
N ALA A 120 12.63 0.79 -9.29
CA ALA A 120 13.98 1.33 -9.24
C ALA A 120 14.15 2.63 -10.05
N ALA A 121 13.22 2.92 -10.99
CA ALA A 121 13.21 4.18 -11.70
C ALA A 121 12.61 5.34 -10.88
N CYS A 122 11.98 5.07 -9.72
CA CYS A 122 11.23 6.07 -8.94
C CYS A 122 11.69 6.13 -7.47
N HIS A 123 11.53 7.29 -6.83
CA HIS A 123 12.07 7.54 -5.48
C HIS A 123 11.13 8.28 -4.51
N SER A 124 9.90 8.60 -4.91
CA SER A 124 8.93 9.27 -4.03
C SER A 124 7.49 9.01 -4.48
N PRO A 125 6.87 7.87 -4.10
CA PRO A 125 7.50 6.68 -3.53
C PRO A 125 8.25 5.82 -4.56
N SER A 126 9.02 4.84 -4.09
CA SER A 126 9.56 3.74 -4.89
C SER A 126 8.52 2.62 -5.07
N LEU A 127 7.54 2.51 -4.17
CA LEU A 127 6.37 1.65 -4.37
C LEU A 127 5.47 2.25 -5.47
N ASN A 128 4.90 1.42 -6.34
CA ASN A 128 4.06 1.90 -7.43
C ASN A 128 2.79 2.59 -6.89
N ALA A 129 2.71 3.92 -7.08
CA ALA A 129 1.63 4.74 -6.51
C ALA A 129 0.25 4.42 -7.11
N ARG A 130 0.20 3.86 -8.33
CA ARG A 130 -1.07 3.42 -8.91
C ARG A 130 -1.52 2.10 -8.29
N ALA A 131 -0.63 1.13 -8.14
CA ALA A 131 -0.96 -0.19 -7.61
C ALA A 131 -1.46 -0.13 -6.15
N TRP A 132 -0.81 0.67 -5.29
CA TRP A 132 -1.20 0.78 -3.87
C TRP A 132 -1.92 2.08 -3.52
N GLY A 133 -2.20 2.94 -4.50
CA GLY A 133 -2.93 4.20 -4.29
C GLY A 133 -2.28 5.06 -3.21
N SER A 134 -3.11 5.64 -2.35
CA SER A 134 -2.70 6.40 -1.15
C SER A 134 -2.50 5.53 0.10
N ALA A 135 -2.38 4.20 -0.01
CA ALA A 135 -2.30 3.31 1.15
C ALA A 135 -1.11 3.63 2.07
N TYR A 136 0.01 4.05 1.48
CA TYR A 136 1.28 4.27 2.16
C TYR A 136 1.73 5.73 2.02
N ALA A 137 1.05 6.64 2.72
CA ALA A 137 1.35 8.06 2.69
C ALA A 137 2.81 8.33 3.14
N VAL A 138 3.61 8.89 2.24
CA VAL A 138 5.02 9.21 2.47
C VAL A 138 5.14 10.56 3.17
N GLU A 139 4.81 10.59 4.46
CA GLU A 139 5.02 11.75 5.33
C GLU A 139 6.13 11.42 6.33
N LEU A 140 6.99 12.41 6.63
CA LEU A 140 8.09 12.23 7.58
C LEU A 140 7.54 11.79 8.95
N GLY A 141 8.02 10.64 9.44
CA GLY A 141 7.58 10.07 10.71
C GLY A 141 6.29 9.24 10.63
N ASN A 142 5.69 9.06 9.45
CA ASN A 142 4.55 8.18 9.28
C ASN A 142 5.00 6.71 9.25
N LEU A 143 4.78 6.01 10.36
CA LEU A 143 5.11 4.60 10.50
C LEU A 143 4.28 3.69 9.59
N ALA A 144 3.15 4.18 9.05
CA ALA A 144 2.37 3.44 8.06
C ALA A 144 3.14 3.22 6.76
N ALA A 145 4.14 4.05 6.42
CA ALA A 145 4.96 3.88 5.23
C ALA A 145 5.89 2.65 5.31
N TYR A 146 6.13 2.12 6.51
CA TYR A 146 6.85 0.87 6.69
C TYR A 146 5.88 -0.30 6.78
N ILE A 147 6.20 -1.37 6.04
CA ILE A 147 5.37 -2.56 5.90
C ILE A 147 6.09 -3.72 6.55
N TRP A 148 5.45 -4.36 7.53
CA TRP A 148 6.02 -5.56 8.13
C TRP A 148 6.11 -6.69 7.10
N SER A 149 7.20 -7.46 7.17
CA SER A 149 7.28 -8.78 6.55
C SER A 149 7.16 -9.88 7.60
N ASN A 150 6.79 -11.10 7.20
CA ASN A 150 6.87 -12.29 8.05
C ASN A 150 8.31 -12.80 8.23
N THR A 151 9.32 -12.10 7.70
CA THR A 151 10.72 -12.54 7.75
C THR A 151 11.35 -12.09 9.07
N PRO A 152 11.74 -13.02 9.96
CA PRO A 152 12.38 -12.68 11.21
C PRO A 152 13.76 -12.06 10.96
N SER A 153 14.24 -11.27 11.91
CA SER A 153 15.61 -10.79 11.88
C SER A 153 16.55 -11.72 12.65
N THR A 154 17.81 -11.76 12.25
CA THR A 154 18.90 -12.36 13.04
C THR A 154 19.36 -11.46 14.19
N GLN A 155 18.89 -10.20 14.25
CA GLN A 155 19.32 -9.20 15.22
C GLN A 155 18.32 -9.05 16.38
N GLY A 156 18.56 -9.72 17.50
CA GLY A 156 17.76 -9.55 18.73
C GLY A 156 16.24 -9.69 18.52
N ALA A 157 15.45 -8.95 19.30
CA ALA A 157 13.99 -8.91 19.18
C ALA A 157 13.52 -7.95 18.07
N SER A 158 14.00 -8.15 16.84
CA SER A 158 13.61 -7.37 15.65
C SER A 158 13.06 -8.26 14.52
N ALA A 159 12.40 -7.63 13.56
CA ALA A 159 11.94 -8.26 12.32
C ALA A 159 12.23 -7.35 11.13
N LEU A 160 12.18 -7.91 9.92
CA LEU A 160 12.42 -7.13 8.70
C LEU A 160 11.14 -6.43 8.26
N SER A 161 11.27 -5.15 7.93
CA SER A 161 10.21 -4.35 7.32
C SER A 161 10.70 -3.71 6.02
N PHE A 162 9.78 -3.45 5.11
CA PHE A 162 10.03 -2.75 3.87
C PHE A 162 9.59 -1.29 3.97
N ASP A 163 10.45 -0.35 3.58
CA ASP A 163 10.12 1.07 3.44
C ASP A 163 9.52 1.33 2.05
N SER A 164 8.21 1.60 1.99
CA SER A 164 7.52 1.87 0.72
C SER A 164 7.96 3.17 0.04
N ALA A 165 8.53 4.12 0.80
CA ALA A 165 9.01 5.38 0.26
C ALA A 165 10.29 5.16 -0.55
N ASN A 166 11.29 4.50 0.04
CA ASN A 166 12.63 4.39 -0.54
C ASN A 166 12.96 3.01 -1.13
N GLY A 167 12.16 1.99 -0.84
CA GLY A 167 12.36 0.64 -1.36
C GLY A 167 13.42 -0.13 -0.57
N GLU A 168 13.68 0.31 0.66
CA GLU A 168 14.74 -0.17 1.54
C GLU A 168 14.24 -1.19 2.56
N VAL A 169 15.15 -1.98 3.12
CA VAL A 169 14.85 -2.96 4.18
C VAL A 169 15.40 -2.45 5.50
N TYR A 170 14.55 -2.43 6.52
CA TYR A 170 14.89 -2.01 7.87
C TYR A 170 14.74 -3.14 8.88
N HIS A 171 15.52 -3.05 9.95
CA HIS A 171 15.36 -3.86 11.15
C HIS A 171 14.59 -3.04 12.18
N HIS A 172 13.31 -3.37 12.40
CA HIS A 172 12.51 -2.72 13.42
C HIS A 172 12.32 -3.63 14.63
N ALA A 173 12.32 -3.03 15.83
CA ALA A 173 11.95 -3.75 17.05
C ALA A 173 10.56 -4.37 16.87
N GLN A 174 10.38 -5.62 17.30
CA GLN A 174 9.10 -6.33 17.12
C GLN A 174 7.93 -5.65 17.84
N THR A 175 8.21 -4.77 18.80
CA THR A 175 7.22 -3.94 19.52
C THR A 175 6.75 -2.72 18.74
N GLN A 176 7.40 -2.38 17.62
CA GLN A 176 7.06 -1.22 16.80
C GLN A 176 5.75 -1.45 16.04
N GLY A 177 4.83 -0.48 16.08
CA GLY A 177 3.62 -0.50 15.27
C GLY A 177 3.90 -0.06 13.85
N LEU A 178 3.78 -0.97 12.87
CA LEU A 178 3.93 -0.69 11.43
C LEU A 178 2.72 -1.23 10.65
N SER A 179 2.60 -0.89 9.38
CA SER A 179 1.50 -1.36 8.53
C SER A 179 1.69 -2.81 8.07
N VAL A 180 0.61 -3.41 7.56
CA VAL A 180 0.61 -4.77 7.00
C VAL A 180 0.03 -4.74 5.59
N LEU A 181 0.74 -5.36 4.65
CA LEU A 181 0.30 -5.62 3.29
C LEU A 181 0.08 -7.12 3.10
N LEU A 182 -1.11 -7.51 2.67
CA LEU A 182 -1.47 -8.92 2.47
C LEU A 182 -1.31 -9.34 1.00
N VAL A 183 -0.87 -10.59 0.84
CA VAL A 183 -0.62 -11.24 -0.45
C VAL A 183 -1.25 -12.62 -0.49
N THR A 184 -1.63 -13.08 -1.67
CA THR A 184 -2.11 -14.45 -1.95
C THR A 184 -1.59 -14.94 -3.30
N GLU A 185 -1.65 -16.25 -3.52
CA GLU A 185 -1.26 -16.96 -4.74
C GLU A 185 -2.46 -17.27 -5.66
N GLN A 186 -3.67 -16.88 -5.26
CA GLN A 186 -4.92 -17.09 -6.02
C GLN A 186 -5.23 -15.99 -7.04
#